data_AF-A0A949SRM0-F1
#
_entry.id   AF-A0A949SRM0-F1
#
_cell.length_a   1.000
_cell.length_b   1.000
_cell.length_c   1.000
_cell.angle_alpha   90.00
_cell.angle_beta   90.00
_cell.angle_gamma   90.00
#
_symmetry.space_group_name_H-M   'P 1'
#
loop_
_entity.id
_entity.type
_entity.pdbx_description
1 polymer ?
#
loop_
_entity_poly.entity_id
_entity_poly.type
_entity_poly.pdbx_seq_one_letter_code
_entity_poly.pdbx_strand_id
1 'polypeptide(L)'
;MKFKSLIILAGLILAISATAFGQEKGMEGMDGAKKPTEADKTAVIPTDGWLKRGDAIGNSKKVSLSKALAKPEKFAGKKVLIEGVVVRSCKMEGCWAEVAEKPGEKSVRVKMKGHSFFIPLQSAGATARVEGEFQVKTLSKAEVDHMIEEDGAKFENRNADGSVTEVSFEATGIELKRS
;
A
#
# COMPACT_ATOMS: atom_id res chain seq x y z
N MET A 1 14.21 -27.76 68.48
CA MET A 1 13.98 -27.44 67.04
C MET A 1 14.57 -26.07 66.76
N LYS A 2 15.42 -25.97 65.73
CA LYS A 2 16.18 -24.78 65.34
C LYS A 2 15.28 -23.82 64.57
N PHE A 3 15.23 -22.53 64.92
CA PHE A 3 15.04 -21.46 63.92
C PHE A 3 15.93 -20.27 64.30
N LYS A 4 16.72 -19.85 63.31
CA LYS A 4 17.83 -18.91 63.37
C LYS A 4 17.33 -17.47 63.32
N SER A 5 18.02 -16.59 64.04
CA SER A 5 18.03 -15.12 63.88
C SER A 5 18.50 -14.67 62.50
N LEU A 6 18.28 -13.37 62.19
CA LEU A 6 18.77 -12.49 61.10
C LEU A 6 17.59 -11.94 60.26
N ILE A 7 17.48 -10.68 59.84
CA ILE A 7 18.38 -9.52 59.86
C ILE A 7 17.54 -8.25 59.63
N ILE A 8 18.04 -7.13 60.16
CA ILE A 8 17.60 -5.75 60.06
C ILE A 8 17.90 -5.18 58.65
N LEU A 9 16.99 -4.41 58.05
CA LEU A 9 17.37 -3.12 57.42
C LEU A 9 16.13 -2.25 57.12
N ALA A 10 16.05 -1.12 57.82
CA ALA A 10 15.27 0.04 57.43
C ALA A 10 16.09 0.90 56.46
N GLY A 11 15.44 1.50 55.45
CA GLY A 11 16.10 2.39 54.50
C GLY A 11 15.11 3.07 53.55
N LEU A 12 14.49 4.13 54.04
CA LEU A 12 13.72 5.15 53.32
C LEU A 12 14.65 5.97 52.41
N ILE A 13 14.30 6.23 51.14
CA ILE A 13 14.67 7.46 50.38
C ILE A 13 13.71 7.66 49.19
N LEU A 14 13.32 8.93 49.03
CA LEU A 14 12.34 9.53 48.14
C LEU A 14 12.72 9.57 46.65
N ALA A 15 11.67 9.50 45.82
CA ALA A 15 11.30 10.29 44.63
C ALA A 15 12.35 10.69 43.57
N ILE A 16 11.99 10.53 42.28
CA ILE A 16 11.86 11.61 41.29
C ILE A 16 10.94 11.14 40.15
N SER A 17 9.97 11.98 39.84
CA SER A 17 9.03 11.92 38.74
C SER A 17 9.70 12.05 37.37
N ALA A 18 9.35 11.16 36.44
CA ALA A 18 9.48 11.41 35.01
C ALA A 18 8.19 10.98 34.31
N THR A 19 7.18 11.85 34.35
CA THR A 19 6.16 11.87 33.30
C THR A 19 6.85 12.34 32.02
N ALA A 20 7.39 11.41 31.26
CA ALA A 20 7.81 11.68 29.89
C ALA A 20 6.54 11.98 29.09
N PHE A 21 6.35 13.27 28.81
CA PHE A 21 5.43 13.82 27.82
C PHE A 21 5.83 13.28 26.44
N GLY A 22 5.34 12.09 26.08
CA GLY A 22 5.27 11.61 24.71
C GLY A 22 4.00 12.17 24.09
N GLN A 23 4.08 13.38 23.53
CA GLN A 23 2.99 14.04 22.84
C GLN A 23 2.80 13.38 21.46
N GLU A 24 2.23 12.18 21.44
CA GLU A 24 1.76 11.51 20.21
C GLU A 24 0.43 12.14 19.81
N LYS A 25 0.52 13.33 19.21
CA LYS A 25 -0.65 14.07 18.71
C LYS A 25 -0.81 13.73 17.23
N GLY A 26 -1.82 12.92 16.94
CA GLY A 26 -2.55 12.97 15.67
C GLY A 26 -2.28 11.85 14.67
N MET A 27 -2.85 10.68 14.94
CA MET A 27 -3.48 9.89 13.88
C MET A 27 -4.74 9.23 14.45
N GLU A 28 -5.66 10.06 14.95
CA GLU A 28 -7.03 9.61 15.21
C GLU A 28 -7.73 9.40 13.87
N GLY A 29 -8.10 8.15 13.59
CA GLY A 29 -9.06 7.80 12.52
C GLY A 29 -8.53 6.85 11.45
N MET A 30 -8.18 5.61 11.81
CA MET A 30 -8.23 4.46 10.88
C MET A 30 -8.29 3.14 11.66
N ASP A 31 -9.36 2.99 12.44
CA ASP A 31 -9.74 1.72 13.06
C ASP A 31 -10.12 0.73 11.94
N GLY A 32 -9.17 -0.10 11.48
CA GLY A 32 -9.41 -1.14 10.48
C GLY A 32 -8.26 -1.51 9.54
N ALA A 33 -7.12 -0.79 9.56
CA ALA A 33 -5.98 -1.16 8.72
C ALA A 33 -5.35 -2.48 9.19
N LYS A 34 -5.45 -3.53 8.36
CA LYS A 34 -4.83 -4.82 8.63
C LYS A 34 -3.32 -4.70 8.44
N LYS A 35 -2.50 -5.34 9.28
CA LYS A 35 -1.05 -5.50 8.98
C LYS A 35 -0.84 -6.77 8.14
N PRO A 36 0.06 -6.76 7.14
CA PRO A 36 0.35 -7.94 6.34
C PRO A 36 0.99 -9.04 7.19
N THR A 37 0.55 -10.28 6.99
CA THR A 37 1.22 -11.46 7.55
C THR A 37 2.42 -11.86 6.69
N GLU A 38 3.33 -12.68 7.23
CA GLU A 38 4.42 -13.25 6.42
C GLU A 38 3.89 -14.12 5.27
N ALA A 39 2.75 -14.80 5.47
CA ALA A 39 2.08 -15.55 4.42
C ALA A 39 1.57 -14.64 3.28
N ASP A 40 1.08 -13.44 3.60
CA ASP A 40 0.65 -12.48 2.58
C ASP A 40 1.84 -12.02 1.72
N LYS A 41 2.97 -11.73 2.36
CA LYS A 41 4.20 -11.24 1.73
C LYS A 41 4.88 -12.28 0.85
N THR A 42 4.79 -13.56 1.22
CA THR A 42 5.55 -14.67 0.61
C THR A 42 4.70 -15.63 -0.22
N ALA A 43 3.38 -15.43 -0.31
CA ALA A 43 2.51 -16.31 -1.06
C ALA A 43 2.98 -16.49 -2.51
N VAL A 44 2.96 -17.74 -2.97
CA VAL A 44 3.34 -18.10 -4.34
C VAL A 44 2.26 -17.62 -5.31
N ILE A 45 2.68 -16.91 -6.35
CA ILE A 45 1.81 -16.56 -7.47
C ILE A 45 1.82 -17.74 -8.45
N PRO A 46 0.68 -18.41 -8.68
CA PRO A 46 0.63 -19.64 -9.46
C PRO A 46 0.85 -19.38 -10.96
N THR A 47 1.35 -20.40 -11.67
CA THR A 47 1.41 -20.43 -13.14
C THR A 47 0.12 -20.96 -13.76
N ASP A 48 -0.64 -21.76 -13.01
CA ASP A 48 -1.96 -22.28 -13.35
C ASP A 48 -3.05 -21.68 -12.44
N GLY A 49 -3.85 -20.77 -13.00
CA GLY A 49 -4.91 -20.07 -12.27
C GLY A 49 -4.47 -18.71 -11.72
N TRP A 50 -5.11 -18.27 -10.63
CA TRP A 50 -5.01 -16.92 -10.10
C TRP A 50 -4.87 -16.91 -8.57
N LEU A 51 -3.85 -16.20 -8.08
CA LEU A 51 -3.78 -15.76 -6.69
C LEU A 51 -4.76 -14.60 -6.51
N LYS A 52 -5.82 -14.80 -5.74
CA LYS A 52 -6.86 -13.78 -5.50
C LYS A 52 -6.62 -13.03 -4.18
N ARG A 53 -6.86 -11.72 -4.17
CA ARG A 53 -6.76 -10.83 -3.00
C ARG A 53 -7.85 -9.76 -3.06
N GLY A 54 -8.33 -9.35 -1.88
CA GLY A 54 -9.46 -8.44 -1.76
C GLY A 54 -10.77 -9.11 -2.17
N ASP A 55 -11.68 -8.31 -2.70
CA ASP A 55 -12.96 -8.78 -3.22
C ASP A 55 -12.78 -9.62 -4.49
N ALA A 56 -13.76 -10.49 -4.78
CA ALA A 56 -13.80 -11.20 -6.04
C ALA A 56 -13.99 -10.22 -7.20
N ILE A 57 -13.23 -10.40 -8.28
CA ILE A 57 -13.40 -9.61 -9.52
C ILE A 57 -14.79 -9.88 -10.09
N GLY A 58 -15.59 -8.83 -10.26
CA GLY A 58 -16.93 -8.90 -10.81
C GLY A 58 -16.98 -8.72 -12.33
N ASN A 59 -18.15 -8.26 -12.81
CA ASN A 59 -18.44 -8.04 -14.23
C ASN A 59 -18.21 -6.57 -14.64
N SER A 60 -17.31 -5.84 -13.98
CA SER A 60 -17.06 -4.45 -14.32
C SER A 60 -16.52 -4.32 -15.74
N LYS A 61 -16.82 -3.18 -16.38
CA LYS A 61 -16.37 -2.95 -17.76
C LYS A 61 -14.84 -2.92 -17.81
N LYS A 62 -14.26 -3.73 -18.70
CA LYS A 62 -12.83 -3.67 -18.98
C LYS A 62 -12.44 -2.36 -19.64
N VAL A 63 -11.42 -1.70 -19.11
CA VAL A 63 -10.84 -0.46 -19.62
C VAL A 63 -9.34 -0.65 -19.85
N SER A 64 -8.85 -0.20 -21.01
CA SER A 64 -7.42 -0.17 -21.31
C SER A 64 -6.73 0.92 -20.49
N LEU A 65 -5.57 0.59 -19.91
CA LEU A 65 -4.79 1.51 -19.09
C LEU A 65 -4.31 2.72 -19.89
N SER A 66 -3.80 2.50 -21.11
CA SER A 66 -3.37 3.61 -21.99
C SER A 66 -4.51 4.58 -22.27
N LYS A 67 -5.73 4.07 -22.52
CA LYS A 67 -6.93 4.90 -22.72
C LYS A 67 -7.33 5.68 -21.47
N ALA A 68 -7.24 5.07 -20.28
CA ALA A 68 -7.59 5.72 -19.03
C ALA A 68 -6.59 6.80 -18.66
N LEU A 69 -5.29 6.53 -18.78
CA LEU A 69 -4.21 7.47 -18.47
C LEU A 69 -4.16 8.66 -19.43
N ALA A 70 -4.64 8.49 -20.68
CA ALA A 70 -4.73 9.60 -21.62
C ALA A 70 -5.89 10.56 -21.33
N LYS A 71 -6.94 10.11 -20.63
CA LYS A 71 -8.17 10.88 -20.31
C LYS A 71 -8.70 10.53 -18.91
N PRO A 72 -7.91 10.72 -17.85
CA PRO A 72 -8.22 10.21 -16.51
C PRO A 72 -9.54 10.77 -15.96
N GLU A 73 -9.89 12.01 -16.30
CA GLU A 73 -11.13 12.68 -15.92
C GLU A 73 -12.40 11.94 -16.38
N LYS A 74 -12.31 11.14 -17.46
CA LYS A 74 -13.46 10.35 -17.96
C LYS A 74 -13.71 9.08 -17.18
N PHE A 75 -12.72 8.63 -16.40
CA PHE A 75 -12.73 7.35 -15.68
C PHE A 75 -12.65 7.52 -14.16
N ALA A 76 -12.31 8.72 -13.67
CA ALA A 76 -12.30 9.04 -12.24
C ALA A 76 -13.63 8.64 -11.57
N GLY A 77 -13.53 7.94 -10.44
CA GLY A 77 -14.68 7.45 -9.66
C GLY A 77 -15.53 6.37 -10.31
N LYS A 78 -15.15 5.84 -11.48
CA LYS A 78 -15.87 4.75 -12.14
C LYS A 78 -15.23 3.42 -11.77
N LYS A 79 -16.06 2.50 -11.26
CA LYS A 79 -15.64 1.12 -11.01
C LYS A 79 -15.44 0.40 -12.35
N VAL A 80 -14.22 -0.05 -12.61
CA VAL A 80 -13.80 -0.69 -13.86
C VAL A 80 -12.84 -1.85 -13.60
N LEU A 81 -12.66 -2.69 -14.60
CA LEU A 81 -11.65 -3.74 -14.61
C LEU A 81 -10.47 -3.28 -15.49
N ILE A 82 -9.25 -3.33 -14.95
CA ILE A 82 -8.01 -3.13 -15.72
C ILE A 82 -7.21 -4.44 -15.72
N GLU A 83 -6.44 -4.66 -16.78
CA GLU A 83 -5.53 -5.80 -16.89
C GLU A 83 -4.16 -5.31 -17.36
N GLY A 84 -3.10 -5.99 -16.91
CA GLY A 84 -1.74 -5.60 -17.25
C GLY A 84 -0.68 -6.46 -16.58
N VAL A 85 0.54 -5.95 -16.53
CA VAL A 85 1.69 -6.58 -15.88
C VAL A 85 2.14 -5.69 -14.72
N VAL A 86 2.39 -6.32 -13.57
CA VAL A 86 3.01 -5.65 -12.42
C VAL A 86 4.45 -5.33 -12.78
N VAL A 87 4.78 -4.05 -12.95
CA VAL A 87 6.15 -3.60 -13.25
C VAL A 87 6.92 -3.26 -11.98
N ARG A 88 6.21 -2.93 -10.90
CA ARG A 88 6.76 -2.68 -9.57
C ARG A 88 5.75 -2.99 -8.49
N SER A 89 6.21 -3.26 -7.28
CA SER A 89 5.35 -3.44 -6.13
C SER A 89 6.04 -2.94 -4.88
N CYS A 90 5.25 -2.63 -3.85
CA CYS A 90 5.75 -2.33 -2.52
C CYS A 90 6.64 -3.48 -2.03
N LYS A 91 7.87 -3.16 -1.60
CA LYS A 91 8.85 -4.13 -1.11
C LYS A 91 8.83 -4.32 0.40
N MET A 92 8.06 -3.51 1.12
CA MET A 92 7.90 -3.63 2.57
C MET A 92 6.65 -4.44 2.95
N GLU A 93 5.49 -4.02 2.45
CA GLU A 93 4.20 -4.50 2.93
C GLU A 93 3.32 -5.14 1.85
N GLY A 94 3.56 -4.84 0.57
CA GLY A 94 2.69 -5.31 -0.51
C GLY A 94 1.35 -4.55 -0.61
N CYS A 95 1.30 -3.32 -0.09
CA CYS A 95 0.12 -2.45 -0.06
C CYS A 95 -0.19 -1.73 -1.39
N TRP A 96 0.72 -1.80 -2.37
CA TRP A 96 0.52 -1.21 -3.69
C TRP A 96 1.33 -1.94 -4.78
N ALA A 97 0.92 -1.74 -6.04
CA ALA A 97 1.63 -2.17 -7.25
C ALA A 97 1.63 -1.05 -8.31
N GLU A 98 2.65 -0.99 -9.16
CA GLU A 98 2.59 -0.30 -10.44
C GLU A 98 2.20 -1.31 -11.51
N VAL A 99 1.11 -1.06 -12.22
CA VAL A 99 0.62 -1.93 -13.30
C VAL A 99 0.66 -1.18 -14.61
N ALA A 100 1.32 -1.75 -15.61
CA ALA A 100 1.34 -1.25 -16.99
C ALA A 100 0.56 -2.20 -17.90
N GLU A 101 0.03 -1.71 -19.01
CA GLU A 101 -0.65 -2.58 -20.00
C GLU A 101 0.33 -3.61 -20.58
N LYS A 102 1.59 -3.19 -20.81
CA LYS A 102 2.73 -4.03 -21.16
C LYS A 102 4.02 -3.54 -20.49
N PRO A 103 5.07 -4.39 -20.35
CA PRO A 103 6.36 -3.95 -19.86
C PRO A 103 6.94 -2.78 -20.67
N GLY A 104 7.42 -1.75 -19.99
CA GLY A 104 8.00 -0.55 -20.62
C GLY A 104 7.00 0.53 -21.01
N GLU A 105 5.70 0.26 -20.94
CA GLU A 105 4.66 1.29 -21.13
C GLU A 105 4.36 2.05 -19.83
N LYS A 106 3.60 3.16 -19.94
CA LYS A 106 3.17 3.94 -18.76
C LYS A 106 2.37 3.05 -17.81
N SER A 107 2.71 3.11 -16.53
CA SER A 107 2.03 2.39 -15.46
C SER A 107 1.10 3.29 -14.65
N VAL A 108 0.17 2.67 -13.94
CA VAL A 108 -0.63 3.32 -12.90
C VAL A 108 -0.28 2.71 -11.54
N ARG A 109 -0.19 3.54 -10.50
CA ARG A 109 -0.08 3.05 -9.12
C ARG A 109 -1.45 2.55 -8.65
N VAL A 110 -1.54 1.25 -8.47
CA VAL A 110 -2.65 0.51 -7.88
C VAL A 110 -2.46 0.42 -6.37
N LYS A 111 -3.33 1.05 -5.60
CA LYS A 111 -3.33 1.06 -4.13
C LYS A 111 -4.40 0.08 -3.62
N MET A 112 -4.06 -0.79 -2.67
CA MET A 112 -5.05 -1.70 -2.09
C MET A 112 -5.98 -0.93 -1.16
N LYS A 113 -7.29 -0.96 -1.41
CA LYS A 113 -8.25 -0.08 -0.74
C LYS A 113 -8.16 -0.18 0.78
N GLY A 114 -7.87 0.95 1.43
CA GLY A 114 -7.81 1.06 2.89
C GLY A 114 -6.84 0.11 3.57
N HIS A 115 -5.80 -0.38 2.89
CA HIS A 115 -4.90 -1.42 3.41
C HIS A 115 -5.64 -2.69 3.90
N SER A 116 -6.75 -3.02 3.27
CA SER A 116 -7.58 -4.18 3.64
C SER A 116 -6.98 -5.52 3.19
N PHE A 117 -6.11 -5.51 2.18
CA PHE A 117 -5.42 -6.69 1.66
C PHE A 117 -4.06 -6.34 1.04
N PHE A 118 -3.23 -7.36 0.83
CA PHE A 118 -1.84 -7.23 0.39
C PHE A 118 -1.50 -8.26 -0.69
N ILE A 119 -0.54 -7.90 -1.54
CA ILE A 119 0.04 -8.80 -2.54
C ILE A 119 1.45 -9.25 -2.14
N PRO A 120 1.96 -10.37 -2.67
CA PRO A 120 3.32 -10.80 -2.40
C PRO A 120 4.36 -9.73 -2.77
N LEU A 121 5.45 -9.64 -2.01
CA LEU A 121 6.50 -8.64 -2.27
C LEU A 121 7.21 -8.88 -3.61
N GLN A 122 7.22 -10.14 -4.08
CA GLN A 122 7.75 -10.57 -5.37
C GLN A 122 6.65 -10.65 -6.44
N SER A 123 5.83 -9.62 -6.54
CA SER A 123 4.75 -9.56 -7.55
C SER A 123 5.18 -9.01 -8.91
N ALA A 124 6.34 -8.35 -9.02
CA ALA A 124 6.85 -7.87 -10.30
C ALA A 124 6.94 -8.99 -11.35
N GLY A 125 6.55 -8.68 -12.58
CA GLY A 125 6.43 -9.62 -13.71
C GLY A 125 5.14 -10.45 -13.73
N ALA A 126 4.30 -10.43 -12.67
CA ALA A 126 3.02 -11.11 -12.71
C ALA A 126 2.03 -10.39 -13.61
N THR A 127 1.19 -11.16 -14.31
CA THR A 127 -0.03 -10.65 -14.93
C THR A 127 -1.04 -10.32 -13.82
N ALA A 128 -1.69 -9.16 -13.92
CA ALA A 128 -2.67 -8.68 -12.96
C ALA A 128 -4.02 -8.39 -13.63
N ARG A 129 -5.10 -8.77 -12.95
CA ARG A 129 -6.47 -8.28 -13.21
C ARG A 129 -6.93 -7.53 -11.97
N VAL A 130 -7.32 -6.27 -12.11
CA VAL A 130 -7.62 -5.40 -10.97
C VAL A 130 -8.97 -4.75 -11.18
N GLU A 131 -9.87 -4.93 -10.22
CA GLU A 131 -11.15 -4.23 -10.19
C GLU A 131 -11.14 -3.14 -9.13
N GLY A 132 -11.55 -1.94 -9.52
CA GLY A 132 -11.43 -0.76 -8.66
C GLY A 132 -11.78 0.53 -9.40
N GLU A 133 -11.35 1.65 -8.84
CA GLU A 133 -11.70 2.99 -9.33
C GLU A 133 -10.46 3.85 -9.58
N PHE A 134 -10.48 4.63 -10.66
CA PHE A 134 -9.45 5.65 -10.87
C PHE A 134 -9.66 6.83 -9.90
N GLN A 135 -8.55 7.29 -9.34
CA GLN A 135 -8.47 8.43 -8.45
C GLN A 135 -7.53 9.46 -9.07
N VAL A 136 -7.98 10.71 -9.14
CA VAL A 136 -7.17 11.85 -9.61
C VAL A 136 -6.99 12.78 -8.42
N LYS A 137 -5.75 12.97 -7.98
CA LYS A 137 -5.42 13.81 -6.83
C LYS A 137 -4.22 14.69 -7.16
N THR A 138 -4.21 15.90 -6.63
CA THR A 138 -3.02 16.75 -6.66
C THR A 138 -2.20 16.46 -5.41
N LEU A 139 -1.00 15.91 -5.60
CA LEU A 139 0.00 15.72 -4.56
C LEU A 139 0.84 16.99 -4.43
N SER A 140 1.06 17.45 -3.21
CA SER A 140 1.98 18.55 -2.93
C SER A 140 3.43 18.16 -3.24
N LYS A 141 4.31 19.14 -3.43
CA LYS A 141 5.75 18.88 -3.65
C LYS A 141 6.36 17.98 -2.56
N ALA A 142 6.00 18.20 -1.30
CA ALA A 142 6.50 17.42 -0.17
C ALA A 142 6.07 15.95 -0.24
N GLU A 143 4.80 15.67 -0.57
CA GLU A 143 4.31 14.29 -0.75
C GLU A 143 5.02 13.60 -1.92
N VAL A 144 5.18 14.32 -3.03
CA VAL A 144 5.88 13.81 -4.21
C VAL A 144 7.33 13.46 -3.86
N ASP A 145 8.05 14.34 -3.19
CA ASP A 145 9.44 14.11 -2.81
C ASP A 145 9.58 12.93 -1.83
N HIS A 146 8.71 12.86 -0.82
CA HIS A 146 8.66 11.72 0.11
C HIS A 146 8.41 10.38 -0.62
N MET A 147 7.49 10.34 -1.59
CA MET A 147 7.25 9.12 -2.38
C MET A 147 8.47 8.71 -3.21
N ILE A 148 9.25 9.67 -3.73
CA ILE A 148 10.49 9.36 -4.45
C ILE A 148 11.54 8.79 -3.49
N GLU A 149 11.70 9.39 -2.31
CA GLU A 149 12.72 8.98 -1.35
C GLU A 149 12.42 7.60 -0.73
N GLU A 150 11.16 7.34 -0.37
CA GLU A 150 10.75 6.11 0.31
C GLU A 150 10.69 4.89 -0.64
N ASP A 151 10.15 5.07 -1.85
CA ASP A 151 9.85 3.92 -2.72
C ASP A 151 10.29 4.08 -4.19
N GLY A 152 11.01 5.17 -4.50
CA GLY A 152 11.55 5.41 -5.83
C GLY A 152 10.48 5.75 -6.87
N ALA A 153 9.31 6.27 -6.46
CA ALA A 153 8.26 6.71 -7.36
C ALA A 153 8.81 7.59 -8.49
N LYS A 154 8.19 7.53 -9.68
CA LYS A 154 8.56 8.36 -10.82
C LYS A 154 7.36 9.17 -11.27
N PHE A 155 7.53 10.48 -11.36
CA PHE A 155 6.49 11.40 -11.81
C PHE A 155 6.99 12.14 -13.04
N GLU A 156 6.38 11.87 -14.20
CA GLU A 156 6.81 12.46 -15.47
C GLU A 156 6.42 13.94 -15.62
N ASN A 157 5.33 14.37 -14.97
CA ASN A 157 4.76 15.71 -15.15
C ASN A 157 4.59 16.41 -13.79
N ARG A 158 5.61 17.15 -13.36
CA ARG A 158 5.54 18.06 -12.20
C ARG A 158 5.08 19.46 -12.65
N ASN A 159 4.22 20.07 -11.86
CA ASN A 159 3.81 21.47 -11.99
C ASN A 159 4.99 22.39 -11.59
N ALA A 160 4.87 23.69 -11.91
CA ALA A 160 5.93 24.67 -11.62
C ALA A 160 6.24 24.82 -10.12
N ASP A 161 5.26 24.60 -9.26
CA ASP A 161 5.39 24.58 -7.80
C ASP A 161 5.92 23.24 -7.25
N GLY A 162 6.20 22.28 -8.13
CA GLY A 162 6.65 20.93 -7.80
C GLY A 162 5.56 19.94 -7.42
N SER A 163 4.28 20.36 -7.40
CA SER A 163 3.13 19.46 -7.22
C SER A 163 2.92 18.53 -8.42
N VAL A 164 2.16 17.45 -8.25
CA VAL A 164 1.85 16.51 -9.33
C VAL A 164 0.37 16.17 -9.30
N THR A 165 -0.28 16.19 -10.47
CA THR A 165 -1.59 15.54 -10.62
C THR A 165 -1.37 14.04 -10.79
N GLU A 166 -1.52 13.28 -9.71
CA GLU A 166 -1.40 11.83 -9.68
C GLU A 166 -2.70 11.19 -10.15
N VAL A 167 -2.59 10.31 -11.14
CA VAL A 167 -3.63 9.33 -11.46
C VAL A 167 -3.25 8.01 -10.78
N SER A 168 -4.08 7.56 -9.85
CA SER A 168 -3.92 6.27 -9.16
C SER A 168 -5.17 5.42 -9.35
N PHE A 169 -5.07 4.15 -8.97
CA PHE A 169 -6.19 3.20 -9.06
C PHE A 169 -6.40 2.57 -7.69
N GLU A 170 -7.57 2.75 -7.09
CA GLU A 170 -7.90 2.13 -5.81
C GLU A 170 -8.54 0.76 -6.06
N ALA A 171 -7.83 -0.31 -5.72
CA ALA A 171 -8.26 -1.68 -5.96
C ALA A 171 -9.21 -2.17 -4.86
N THR A 172 -10.37 -2.66 -5.26
CA THR A 172 -11.27 -3.48 -4.42
C THR A 172 -10.84 -4.95 -4.42
N GLY A 173 -10.28 -5.42 -5.53
CA GLY A 173 -9.76 -6.78 -5.67
C GLY A 173 -8.67 -6.85 -6.74
N ILE A 174 -7.77 -7.81 -6.58
CA ILE A 174 -6.69 -8.10 -7.51
C ILE A 174 -6.48 -9.61 -7.65
N GLU A 175 -6.30 -10.05 -8.89
CA GLU A 175 -5.89 -11.40 -9.24
C GLU A 175 -4.51 -11.36 -9.90
N LEU A 176 -3.60 -12.22 -9.44
CA LEU A 176 -2.24 -12.30 -9.95
C LEU A 176 -1.95 -13.69 -10.52
N LYS A 177 -1.28 -13.75 -11.66
CA LYS A 177 -0.83 -14.97 -12.30
C LYS A 177 0.60 -14.83 -12.81
N ARG A 178 1.40 -15.88 -12.65
CA ARG A 178 2.74 -15.96 -13.23
C ARG A 178 2.65 -16.53 -14.64
N SER A 179 3.22 -15.81 -15.61
CA SER A 179 3.37 -16.30 -16.98
C SER A 179 4.59 -17.17 -17.13
#